data_AF-A0A067CPK1-F1
#
_entry.id   AF-A0A067CPK1-F1
#
_cell.length_a   1.000
_cell.length_b   1.000
_cell.length_c   1.000
_cell.angle_alpha   90.00
_cell.angle_beta   90.00
_cell.angle_gamma   90.00
#
_symmetry.space_group_name_H-M   'P 1'
#
loop_
_entity.id
_entity.type
_entity.pdbx_description
1 polymer ?
#
loop_
_entity_poly.entity_id
_entity_poly.type
_entity_poly.pdbx_seq_one_letter_code
_entity_poly.pdbx_strand_id
1 'polypeptide(L)'
;MVVVQIKLGEQDGFLYEATCATPNDSLVRDLVHVHNARIRLANLNAYVPGLFAHGVAKHPQNQGIDSFATEPVRKEEFYEEDPLGQRTGNGVCPSLRETLGRMVEDVKAYLKSNLREPVLLPALQEKLDNFRGIVMMGFPMGLPETSMDPATAELWWAGKQFFRDDTVGDRVGKNEKTKREPAVSEDERKAMMAHYFKKQEELKKLADEDEDDYLHSSWANPSALKNQLRGTNNLRPF
;
A
#
# COMPACT_ATOMS: atom_id res chain seq x y z
N MET A 1 27.42 -13.69 -6.61
CA MET A 1 25.96 -13.52 -6.82
C MET A 1 25.28 -13.49 -5.47
N VAL A 2 24.23 -12.68 -5.35
CA VAL A 2 23.36 -12.59 -4.17
C VAL A 2 21.95 -12.91 -4.62
N VAL A 3 21.27 -13.77 -3.88
CA VAL A 3 19.84 -14.04 -4.09
C VAL A 3 19.06 -13.28 -3.03
N VAL A 4 18.16 -12.42 -3.48
CA VAL A 4 17.27 -11.63 -2.65
C VAL A 4 15.91 -12.32 -2.63
N GLN A 5 15.37 -12.58 -1.44
CA GLN A 5 13.99 -13.03 -1.29
C GLN A 5 13.09 -11.82 -1.05
N ILE A 6 12.14 -11.60 -1.96
CA ILE A 6 11.13 -10.56 -1.85
C ILE A 6 9.90 -11.19 -1.22
N LYS A 7 9.51 -10.72 -0.03
CA LYS A 7 8.33 -11.17 0.69
C LYS A 7 7.24 -10.11 0.58
N LEU A 8 6.05 -10.51 0.11
CA LEU A 8 4.88 -9.64 -0.06
C LEU A 8 3.76 -10.03 0.91
N GLY A 9 3.69 -11.31 1.26
CA GLY A 9 2.82 -11.86 2.31
C GLY A 9 3.40 -13.16 2.87
N GLU A 10 2.61 -13.92 3.62
CA GLU A 10 3.07 -15.20 4.19
C GLU A 10 3.36 -16.25 3.11
N GLN A 11 2.55 -16.27 2.05
CA GLN A 11 2.66 -17.24 0.95
C GLN A 11 2.95 -16.60 -0.40
N ASP A 12 3.06 -15.26 -0.46
CA ASP A 12 3.40 -14.55 -1.69
C ASP A 12 4.76 -13.87 -1.58
N GLY A 13 5.57 -14.11 -2.61
CA GLY A 13 6.93 -13.65 -2.73
C GLY A 13 7.59 -14.24 -3.98
N PHE A 14 8.82 -13.83 -4.20
CA PHE A 14 9.66 -14.40 -5.25
C PHE A 14 11.15 -14.21 -4.94
N LEU A 15 11.99 -15.03 -5.57
CA LEU A 15 13.44 -14.87 -5.52
C LEU A 15 13.92 -14.02 -6.70
N TYR A 16 14.92 -13.19 -6.47
CA TYR A 16 15.59 -12.41 -7.50
C TYR A 16 17.10 -12.52 -7.32
N GLU A 17 17.82 -12.69 -8.42
CA GLU A 17 19.28 -12.81 -8.41
C GLU A 17 19.93 -11.52 -8.90
N ALA A 18 20.93 -11.04 -8.14
CA ALA A 18 21.68 -9.84 -8.46
C ALA A 18 23.16 -9.99 -8.10
N THR A 19 23.98 -9.04 -8.53
CA THR A 19 25.39 -8.95 -8.15
C THR A 19 25.59 -7.89 -7.07
N CYS A 20 26.62 -8.03 -6.22
CA CYS A 20 26.94 -6.99 -5.21
C CYS A 20 27.37 -5.65 -5.84
N ALA A 21 27.68 -5.63 -7.15
CA ALA A 21 28.03 -4.43 -7.89
C ALA A 21 26.81 -3.68 -8.45
N THR A 22 25.62 -4.29 -8.41
CA THR A 22 24.39 -3.70 -8.95
C THR A 22 23.96 -2.50 -8.08
N PRO A 23 23.74 -1.31 -8.64
CA PRO A 23 23.29 -0.16 -7.89
C PRO A 23 21.85 -0.33 -7.41
N ASN A 24 21.54 0.22 -6.23
CA ASN A 24 20.23 0.05 -5.59
C ASN A 24 19.07 0.58 -6.45
N ASP A 25 19.25 1.70 -7.16
CA ASP A 25 18.20 2.27 -8.03
C ASP A 25 17.83 1.30 -9.18
N SER A 26 18.81 0.72 -9.85
CA SER A 26 18.57 -0.31 -10.87
C SER A 26 17.91 -1.55 -10.28
N LEU A 27 18.42 -2.06 -9.15
CA LEU A 27 17.84 -3.21 -8.46
C LEU A 27 16.35 -2.98 -8.14
N VAL A 28 16.02 -1.83 -7.56
CA VAL A 28 14.63 -1.49 -7.21
C VAL A 28 13.74 -1.43 -8.45
N ARG A 29 14.20 -0.79 -9.54
CA ARG A 29 13.44 -0.75 -10.79
C ARG A 29 13.21 -2.15 -11.35
N ASP A 30 14.24 -2.98 -11.41
CA ASP A 30 14.12 -4.34 -11.96
C ASP A 30 13.11 -5.17 -11.15
N LEU A 31 13.17 -5.09 -9.81
CA LEU A 31 12.22 -5.76 -8.93
C LEU A 31 10.78 -5.30 -9.17
N VAL A 32 10.55 -4.00 -9.40
CA VAL A 32 9.22 -3.46 -9.74
C VAL A 32 8.73 -4.02 -11.08
N HIS A 33 9.59 -4.08 -12.10
CA HIS A 33 9.20 -4.64 -13.41
C HIS A 33 8.83 -6.13 -13.28
N VAL A 34 9.65 -6.92 -12.58
CA VAL A 34 9.38 -8.34 -12.32
C VAL A 34 8.07 -8.53 -11.55
N HIS A 35 7.87 -7.75 -10.49
CA HIS A 35 6.65 -7.84 -9.68
C HIS A 35 5.39 -7.47 -10.50
N ASN A 36 5.43 -6.38 -11.26
CA ASN A 36 4.32 -5.97 -12.12
C ASN A 36 4.03 -7.01 -13.20
N ALA A 37 5.06 -7.60 -13.82
CA ALA A 37 4.90 -8.66 -14.80
C ALA A 37 4.28 -9.93 -14.17
N ARG A 38 4.69 -10.31 -12.95
CA ARG A 38 4.08 -11.42 -12.19
C ARG A 38 2.58 -11.18 -11.94
N ILE A 39 2.20 -9.98 -11.48
CA ILE A 39 0.80 -9.63 -11.24
C ILE A 39 -0.01 -9.70 -12.54
N ARG A 40 0.52 -9.12 -13.63
CA ARG A 40 -0.14 -9.18 -14.94
C ARG A 40 -0.35 -10.62 -15.40
N LEU A 41 0.68 -11.45 -15.27
CA LEU A 41 0.60 -12.86 -15.65
C LEU A 41 -0.41 -13.63 -14.80
N ALA A 42 -0.42 -13.42 -13.48
CA ALA A 42 -1.37 -14.05 -12.57
C ALA A 42 -2.82 -13.64 -12.88
N ASN A 43 -3.05 -12.36 -13.16
CA ASN A 43 -4.37 -11.85 -13.54
C ASN A 43 -4.84 -12.44 -14.87
N LEU A 44 -3.98 -12.44 -15.91
CA LEU A 44 -4.33 -13.09 -17.18
C LEU A 44 -4.66 -14.57 -16.99
N ASN A 45 -3.86 -15.27 -16.18
CA ASN A 45 -4.10 -16.68 -15.89
C ASN A 45 -5.44 -16.95 -15.19
N ALA A 46 -5.93 -16.02 -14.37
CA ALA A 46 -7.22 -16.12 -13.70
C ALA A 46 -8.40 -15.77 -14.61
N TYR A 47 -8.28 -14.74 -15.47
CA TYR A 47 -9.42 -14.19 -16.21
C TYR A 47 -9.58 -14.72 -17.63
N VAL A 48 -8.50 -15.10 -18.31
CA VAL A 48 -8.55 -15.58 -19.71
C VAL A 48 -9.35 -16.88 -19.87
N PRO A 49 -9.35 -17.84 -18.92
CA PRO A 49 -10.24 -19.01 -19.00
C PRO A 49 -11.72 -18.65 -19.12
N GLY A 50 -12.20 -17.70 -18.32
CA GLY A 50 -13.58 -17.21 -18.39
C GLY A 50 -13.89 -16.48 -19.69
N LEU A 51 -12.90 -15.78 -20.27
CA LEU A 51 -13.02 -15.17 -21.60
C LEU A 51 -13.16 -16.22 -22.71
N PHE A 52 -12.43 -17.33 -22.63
CA PHE A 52 -12.50 -18.39 -23.63
C PHE A 52 -13.75 -19.25 -23.51
N ALA A 53 -14.26 -19.45 -22.29
CA ALA A 53 -15.48 -20.20 -22.05
C ALA A 53 -16.74 -19.40 -22.43
N HIS A 54 -16.83 -18.15 -21.98
CA HIS A 54 -18.07 -17.36 -22.04
C HIS A 54 -17.96 -16.08 -22.88
N GLY A 55 -16.85 -15.85 -23.56
CA GLY A 55 -16.68 -14.71 -24.45
C GLY A 55 -16.44 -13.38 -23.75
N VAL A 56 -16.58 -12.31 -24.53
CA VAL A 56 -16.29 -10.94 -24.09
C VAL A 56 -17.31 -10.50 -23.03
N ALA A 57 -16.86 -9.65 -22.10
CA ALA A 57 -17.71 -8.96 -21.14
C ALA A 57 -18.77 -8.09 -21.85
N LYS A 58 -20.00 -8.10 -21.33
CA LYS A 58 -21.08 -7.21 -21.76
C LYS A 58 -20.83 -5.80 -21.24
N HIS A 59 -21.45 -4.82 -21.90
CA HIS A 59 -21.54 -3.46 -21.37
C HIS A 59 -22.13 -3.49 -19.95
N PRO A 60 -21.64 -2.68 -18.99
CA PRO A 60 -22.08 -2.72 -17.59
C PRO A 60 -23.61 -2.62 -17.39
N GLN A 61 -24.31 -1.89 -18.26
CA GLN A 61 -25.77 -1.75 -18.21
C GLN A 61 -26.54 -3.01 -18.63
N ASN A 62 -25.90 -3.91 -19.38
CA ASN A 62 -26.51 -5.11 -19.96
C ASN A 62 -26.16 -6.39 -19.17
N GLN A 63 -25.47 -6.27 -18.04
CA GLN A 63 -25.07 -7.42 -17.22
C GLN A 63 -26.24 -7.89 -16.35
N GLY A 64 -26.49 -9.21 -16.33
CA GLY A 64 -27.51 -9.83 -15.47
C GLY A 64 -28.97 -9.56 -15.85
N ILE A 65 -29.24 -8.90 -16.98
CA ILE A 65 -30.61 -8.59 -17.45
C ILE A 65 -31.03 -9.42 -18.66
N ASP A 66 -30.31 -10.49 -18.98
CA ASP A 66 -30.55 -11.31 -20.19
C ASP A 66 -31.97 -11.88 -20.28
N SER A 67 -32.58 -12.18 -19.14
CA SER A 67 -33.96 -12.67 -19.05
C SER A 67 -35.02 -11.58 -19.22
N PHE A 68 -34.65 -10.31 -19.09
CA PHE A 68 -35.55 -9.15 -19.13
C PHE A 68 -35.31 -8.26 -20.35
N ALA A 69 -34.20 -8.46 -21.07
CA ALA A 69 -33.85 -7.68 -22.25
C ALA A 69 -34.83 -7.93 -23.40
N THR A 70 -35.20 -6.85 -24.11
CA THR A 70 -36.08 -6.93 -25.29
C THR A 70 -35.35 -7.51 -26.50
N GLU A 71 -34.03 -7.35 -26.57
CA GLU A 71 -33.19 -7.93 -27.62
C GLU A 71 -32.76 -9.35 -27.23
N PRO A 72 -32.99 -10.35 -28.08
CA PRO A 72 -32.57 -11.72 -27.79
C PRO A 72 -31.04 -11.84 -27.81
N VAL A 73 -30.50 -12.59 -26.83
CA VAL A 73 -29.07 -12.90 -26.78
C VAL A 73 -28.67 -13.65 -28.04
N ARG A 74 -27.69 -13.11 -28.78
CA ARG A 74 -27.12 -13.76 -29.95
C ARG A 74 -26.25 -14.94 -29.51
N LYS A 75 -26.78 -16.15 -29.64
CA LYS A 75 -26.08 -17.41 -29.33
C LYS A 75 -25.34 -17.91 -30.57
N GLU A 76 -24.02 -18.03 -30.49
CA GLU A 76 -23.17 -18.56 -31.57
C GLU A 76 -22.84 -20.05 -31.36
N GLU A 77 -21.99 -20.62 -32.23
CA GLU A 77 -21.67 -22.05 -32.28
C GLU A 77 -21.13 -22.62 -30.95
N PHE A 78 -20.32 -21.84 -30.23
CA PHE A 78 -19.69 -22.25 -28.96
C PHE A 78 -20.28 -21.52 -27.75
N TYR A 79 -21.60 -21.27 -27.77
CA TYR A 79 -22.29 -20.57 -26.70
C TYR A 79 -22.39 -21.39 -25.40
N GLU A 80 -21.98 -20.77 -24.30
CA GLU A 80 -22.07 -21.31 -22.94
C GLU A 80 -22.43 -20.18 -21.97
N GLU A 81 -23.58 -20.31 -21.28
CA GLU A 81 -24.10 -19.26 -20.39
C GLU A 81 -23.11 -18.96 -19.26
N ASP A 82 -22.78 -17.68 -19.10
CA ASP A 82 -21.92 -17.23 -18.01
C ASP A 82 -22.70 -17.32 -16.68
N PRO A 83 -22.24 -18.11 -15.69
CA PRO A 83 -22.89 -18.21 -14.39
C PRO A 83 -23.06 -16.85 -13.69
N LEU A 84 -22.20 -15.88 -14.00
CA LEU A 84 -22.25 -14.53 -13.42
C LEU A 84 -23.09 -13.56 -14.26
N GLY A 85 -23.52 -13.94 -15.46
CA GLY A 85 -24.27 -13.07 -16.37
C GLY A 85 -23.51 -11.81 -16.82
N GLN A 86 -22.19 -11.79 -16.68
CA GLN A 86 -21.34 -10.63 -16.99
C GLN A 86 -20.86 -10.66 -18.44
N ARG A 87 -20.77 -11.84 -19.05
CA ARG A 87 -20.24 -12.06 -20.40
C ARG A 87 -21.33 -12.44 -21.39
N THR A 88 -20.99 -12.31 -22.68
CA THR A 88 -21.88 -12.59 -23.82
C THR A 88 -22.33 -14.05 -23.92
N GLY A 89 -21.56 -14.98 -23.35
CA GLY A 89 -21.74 -16.43 -23.49
C GLY A 89 -21.06 -17.01 -24.74
N ASN A 90 -20.60 -16.18 -25.68
CA ASN A 90 -20.01 -16.64 -26.94
C ASN A 90 -18.50 -16.90 -26.78
N GLY A 91 -18.15 -18.11 -26.37
CA GLY A 91 -16.76 -18.52 -26.20
C GLY A 91 -16.04 -18.93 -27.49
N VAL A 92 -14.82 -19.39 -27.33
CA VAL A 92 -13.93 -19.86 -28.42
C VAL A 92 -14.10 -21.37 -28.62
N CYS A 93 -13.66 -21.90 -29.77
CA CYS A 93 -13.73 -23.33 -30.06
C CYS A 93 -13.00 -24.22 -29.01
N PRO A 94 -13.47 -25.47 -28.77
CA PRO A 94 -12.94 -26.33 -27.71
C PRO A 94 -11.44 -26.64 -27.81
N SER A 95 -10.90 -26.77 -29.02
CA SER A 95 -9.47 -27.05 -29.23
C SER A 95 -8.58 -25.93 -28.67
N LEU A 96 -8.96 -24.66 -28.88
CA LEU A 96 -8.24 -23.53 -28.29
C LEU A 96 -8.42 -23.46 -26.77
N ARG A 97 -9.61 -23.80 -26.25
CA ARG A 97 -9.83 -23.90 -24.79
C ARG A 97 -8.92 -24.95 -24.14
N GLU A 98 -8.71 -26.09 -24.79
CA GLU A 98 -7.81 -27.13 -24.29
C GLU A 98 -6.35 -26.66 -24.28
N THR A 99 -5.90 -26.00 -25.35
CA THR A 99 -4.54 -25.43 -25.39
C THR A 99 -4.33 -24.37 -24.30
N LEU A 100 -5.35 -23.53 -24.05
CA LEU A 100 -5.33 -22.57 -22.95
C LEU A 100 -5.26 -23.27 -21.59
N GLY A 101 -6.01 -24.36 -21.41
CA GLY A 101 -6.00 -25.14 -20.16
C GLY A 101 -4.59 -25.63 -19.80
N ARG A 102 -3.83 -26.12 -20.78
CA ARG A 102 -2.42 -26.52 -20.57
C ARG A 102 -1.55 -25.33 -20.19
N MET A 103 -1.68 -24.21 -20.91
CA MET A 103 -0.94 -22.98 -20.60
C MET A 103 -1.23 -22.47 -19.18
N VAL A 104 -2.48 -22.58 -18.72
CA VAL A 104 -2.89 -22.12 -17.40
C VAL A 104 -2.23 -22.92 -16.29
N GLU A 105 -2.17 -24.24 -16.44
CA GLU A 105 -1.49 -25.12 -15.49
C GLU A 105 0.03 -24.89 -15.48
N ASP A 106 0.65 -24.70 -16.66
CA ASP A 106 2.08 -24.35 -16.76
C ASP A 106 2.41 -23.04 -16.04
N VAL A 107 1.53 -22.04 -16.14
CA VAL A 107 1.71 -20.74 -15.49
C VAL A 107 1.48 -20.84 -13.98
N LYS A 108 0.49 -21.62 -13.51
CA LYS A 108 0.30 -21.90 -12.08
C LYS A 108 1.53 -22.58 -11.48
N ALA A 109 2.07 -23.58 -12.17
CA ALA A 109 3.27 -24.30 -11.74
C ALA A 109 4.47 -23.35 -11.66
N TYR A 110 4.66 -22.50 -12.68
CA TYR A 110 5.73 -21.50 -12.71
C TYR A 110 5.61 -20.47 -11.58
N LEU A 111 4.43 -19.86 -11.38
CA LEU A 111 4.25 -18.87 -10.31
C LEU A 111 4.51 -19.46 -8.92
N LYS A 112 4.26 -20.76 -8.73
CA LYS A 112 4.59 -21.49 -7.50
C LYS A 112 6.09 -21.78 -7.37
N SER A 113 6.82 -21.99 -8.46
CA SER A 113 8.27 -22.22 -8.44
C SER A 113 9.08 -20.96 -8.14
N ASN A 114 8.51 -19.76 -8.36
CA ASN A 114 9.15 -18.47 -8.05
C ASN A 114 9.60 -18.29 -6.59
N LEU A 115 9.06 -19.08 -5.66
CA LEU A 115 9.49 -19.11 -4.25
C LEU A 115 10.77 -19.93 -4.02
N ARG A 116 11.15 -20.77 -4.99
CA ARG A 116 12.28 -21.71 -4.91
C ARG A 116 13.40 -21.36 -5.88
N GLU A 117 13.05 -20.76 -7.03
CA GLU A 117 13.99 -20.41 -8.09
C GLU A 117 13.93 -18.90 -8.39
N PRO A 118 15.10 -18.26 -8.66
CA PRO A 118 15.14 -16.86 -9.06
C PRO A 118 14.34 -16.59 -10.34
N VAL A 119 13.58 -15.51 -10.32
CA VAL A 119 12.71 -15.10 -11.42
C VAL A 119 13.43 -14.14 -12.34
N LEU A 120 13.38 -14.43 -13.64
CA LEU A 120 13.93 -13.59 -14.70
C LEU A 120 12.80 -12.90 -15.47
N LEU A 121 12.95 -11.61 -15.74
CA LEU A 121 11.97 -10.83 -16.50
C LEU A 121 11.69 -11.40 -17.92
N PRO A 122 12.68 -11.86 -18.71
CA PRO A 122 12.42 -12.45 -20.02
C PRO A 122 11.51 -13.68 -19.98
N ALA A 123 11.66 -14.54 -18.98
CA ALA A 123 10.83 -15.73 -18.82
C ALA A 123 9.36 -15.38 -18.50
N LEU A 124 9.13 -14.30 -17.75
CA LEU A 124 7.77 -13.76 -17.53
C LEU A 124 7.20 -13.18 -18.83
N GLN A 125 8.02 -12.45 -19.59
CA GLN A 125 7.58 -11.83 -20.84
C GLN A 125 7.18 -12.87 -21.88
N GLU A 126 7.94 -13.95 -22.03
CA GLU A 126 7.58 -15.07 -22.92
C GLU A 126 6.20 -15.65 -22.58
N LYS A 127 5.90 -15.84 -21.29
CA LYS A 127 4.58 -16.33 -20.85
C LYS A 127 3.46 -15.34 -21.14
N LEU A 128 3.71 -14.03 -20.98
CA LEU A 128 2.76 -12.98 -21.36
C LEU A 128 2.52 -12.96 -22.87
N ASP A 129 3.56 -13.13 -23.67
CA ASP A 129 3.46 -13.16 -25.14
C ASP A 129 2.71 -14.42 -25.62
N ASN A 130 2.87 -15.56 -24.94
CA ASN A 130 2.07 -16.75 -25.21
C ASN A 130 0.57 -16.48 -24.97
N PHE A 131 0.21 -15.80 -23.87
CA PHE A 131 -1.17 -15.37 -23.62
C PHE A 131 -1.67 -14.41 -24.70
N ARG A 132 -0.83 -13.47 -25.15
CA ARG A 132 -1.18 -12.58 -26.26
C ARG A 132 -1.46 -13.35 -27.54
N GLY A 133 -0.60 -14.31 -27.89
CA GLY A 133 -0.74 -15.14 -29.07
C GLY A 133 -2.03 -15.97 -29.07
N ILE A 134 -2.33 -16.64 -27.95
CA ILE A 134 -3.54 -17.45 -27.86
C ILE A 134 -4.82 -16.60 -27.90
N VAL A 135 -4.82 -15.42 -27.26
CA VAL A 135 -5.96 -14.49 -27.32
C VAL A 135 -6.16 -13.97 -28.75
N MET A 136 -5.09 -13.67 -29.48
CA MET A 136 -5.19 -13.28 -30.90
C MET A 136 -5.74 -14.41 -31.77
N MET A 137 -5.42 -15.67 -31.48
CA MET A 137 -6.02 -16.80 -32.18
C MET A 137 -7.52 -16.97 -31.88
N GLY A 138 -7.94 -16.77 -30.63
CA GLY A 138 -9.34 -16.86 -30.23
C GLY A 138 -10.20 -15.67 -30.65
N PHE A 139 -9.59 -14.48 -30.74
CA PHE A 139 -10.25 -13.21 -31.05
C PHE A 139 -9.43 -12.43 -32.10
N PRO A 140 -9.46 -12.84 -33.38
CA PRO A 140 -8.60 -12.28 -34.43
C PRO A 140 -8.91 -10.81 -34.75
N MET A 141 -10.16 -10.38 -34.53
CA MET A 141 -10.59 -8.98 -34.67
C MET A 141 -10.26 -8.14 -33.42
N GLY A 142 -9.54 -8.70 -32.45
CA GLY A 142 -9.27 -8.10 -31.17
C GLY A 142 -10.43 -8.23 -30.18
N LEU A 143 -10.18 -7.73 -28.98
CA LEU A 143 -11.22 -7.57 -27.96
C LEU A 143 -11.85 -6.18 -28.10
N PRO A 144 -13.16 -6.03 -27.88
CA PRO A 144 -13.80 -4.72 -27.83
C PRO A 144 -13.08 -3.78 -26.85
N GLU A 145 -12.82 -2.56 -27.29
CA GLU A 145 -12.29 -1.50 -26.43
C GLU A 145 -13.36 -1.10 -25.41
N THR A 146 -13.35 -1.77 -24.25
CA THR A 146 -14.10 -1.32 -23.07
C THR A 146 -13.30 -0.35 -22.21
N SER A 147 -12.10 0.03 -22.66
CA SER A 147 -11.26 1.03 -22.00
C SER A 147 -11.87 2.41 -22.11
N MET A 148 -11.93 3.13 -20.98
CA MET A 148 -12.26 4.55 -20.97
C MET A 148 -11.22 5.30 -21.82
N ASP A 149 -11.69 6.08 -22.79
CA ASP A 149 -10.81 6.92 -23.58
C ASP A 149 -10.26 8.06 -22.70
N PRO A 150 -8.92 8.16 -22.53
CA PRO A 150 -8.32 9.18 -21.70
C PRO A 150 -8.53 10.59 -22.24
N ALA A 151 -9.00 10.79 -23.48
CA ALA A 151 -9.35 12.11 -24.02
C ALA A 151 -10.76 12.57 -23.64
N THR A 152 -11.70 11.63 -23.46
CA THR A 152 -13.12 11.94 -23.17
C THR A 152 -13.53 11.67 -21.72
N ALA A 153 -12.73 10.92 -20.95
CA ALA A 153 -13.03 10.66 -19.55
C ALA A 153 -13.13 11.94 -18.70
N GLU A 154 -14.09 11.98 -17.77
CA GLU A 154 -14.27 13.09 -16.84
C GLU A 154 -14.09 12.61 -15.40
N LEU A 155 -13.39 13.41 -14.59
CA LEU A 155 -13.23 13.14 -13.16
C LEU A 155 -14.18 14.02 -12.35
N TRP A 156 -14.92 13.40 -11.44
CA TRP A 156 -15.84 14.09 -10.55
C TRP A 156 -15.52 13.75 -9.09
N TRP A 157 -15.52 14.76 -8.23
CA TRP A 157 -15.31 14.62 -6.79
C TRP A 157 -16.26 15.54 -6.04
N ALA A 158 -16.97 15.00 -5.04
CA ALA A 158 -17.90 15.74 -4.19
C ALA A 158 -18.89 16.63 -4.99
N GLY A 159 -19.46 16.09 -6.08
CA GLY A 159 -20.40 16.79 -6.95
C GLY A 159 -19.79 17.87 -7.85
N LYS A 160 -18.45 17.98 -7.90
CA LYS A 160 -17.73 18.92 -8.76
C LYS A 160 -16.84 18.18 -9.76
N GLN A 161 -16.96 18.51 -11.03
CA GLN A 161 -16.06 18.04 -12.09
C GLN A 161 -14.67 18.68 -11.94
N PHE A 162 -13.63 17.93 -12.31
CA PHE A 162 -12.28 18.42 -12.56
C PHE A 162 -12.17 18.70 -14.06
N PHE A 163 -12.18 19.97 -14.45
CA PHE A 163 -11.94 20.33 -15.85
C PHE A 163 -10.48 20.12 -16.20
N ARG A 164 -10.22 19.74 -17.45
CA ARG A 164 -8.88 19.40 -17.94
C ARG A 164 -7.94 20.60 -18.03
N ASP A 165 -8.51 21.79 -18.19
CA ASP A 165 -7.77 23.05 -18.27
C ASP A 165 -7.44 23.63 -16.89
N ASP A 166 -8.08 23.11 -15.83
CA ASP A 166 -7.86 23.54 -14.45
C ASP A 166 -6.72 22.73 -13.80
N THR A 167 -6.09 23.31 -12.79
CA THR A 167 -5.22 22.57 -11.89
C THR A 167 -6.01 21.86 -10.79
N VAL A 168 -5.45 20.78 -10.24
CA VAL A 168 -6.01 20.12 -9.04
C VAL A 168 -6.18 21.11 -7.88
N GLY A 169 -5.30 22.09 -7.77
CA GLY A 169 -5.34 23.15 -6.75
C GLY A 169 -6.56 24.06 -6.87
N ASP A 170 -7.09 24.27 -8.08
CA ASP A 170 -8.30 25.08 -8.29
C ASP A 170 -9.55 24.41 -7.69
N ARG A 171 -9.51 23.08 -7.51
CA ARG A 171 -10.60 22.28 -6.93
C ARG A 171 -10.40 21.94 -5.46
N VAL A 172 -9.18 21.58 -5.07
CA VAL A 172 -8.85 21.10 -3.72
C VAL A 172 -8.34 22.25 -2.82
N GLY A 173 -8.02 23.40 -3.40
CA GLY A 173 -7.39 24.53 -2.73
C GLY A 173 -5.90 24.32 -2.51
N LYS A 174 -5.26 25.28 -1.82
CA LYS A 174 -3.85 25.18 -1.39
C LYS A 174 -3.76 24.23 -0.19
N ASN A 175 -3.88 22.92 -0.43
CA ASN A 175 -3.76 21.93 0.62
C ASN A 175 -2.27 21.69 0.97
N GLU A 176 -1.72 22.46 1.91
CA GLU A 176 -0.41 22.20 2.52
C GLU A 176 -0.47 21.20 3.69
N LYS A 177 -1.60 20.52 3.95
CA LYS A 177 -1.73 19.61 5.11
C LYS A 177 -1.03 18.25 4.94
N THR A 178 -0.25 18.05 3.89
CA THR A 178 0.66 16.89 3.75
C THR A 178 2.09 17.19 4.20
N LYS A 179 2.40 18.41 4.64
CA LYS A 179 3.57 18.63 5.49
C LYS A 179 3.22 18.17 6.90
N ARG A 180 3.68 16.96 7.24
CA ARG A 180 3.78 16.49 8.62
C ARG A 180 4.87 17.32 9.30
N GLU A 181 4.59 18.60 9.57
CA GLU A 181 5.47 19.41 10.40
C GLU A 181 5.56 18.73 11.76
N PRO A 182 6.77 18.50 12.31
CA PRO A 182 6.87 18.05 13.68
C PRO A 182 6.12 19.06 14.54
N ALA A 183 5.15 18.61 15.33
CA ALA A 183 4.26 19.46 16.14
C ALA A 183 5.00 20.35 17.16
N VAL A 184 6.32 20.25 17.22
CA VAL A 184 7.22 20.97 18.11
C VAL A 184 8.44 21.37 17.27
N SER A 185 8.71 22.67 17.18
CA SER A 185 9.93 23.19 16.56
C SER A 185 11.18 22.71 17.32
N GLU A 186 12.35 22.73 16.67
CA GLU A 186 13.58 22.24 17.31
C GLU A 186 13.94 23.02 18.58
N ASP A 187 13.59 24.31 18.60
CA ASP A 187 13.78 25.21 19.75
C ASP A 187 12.79 24.91 20.89
N GLU A 188 11.52 24.64 20.58
CA GLU A 188 10.54 24.21 21.58
C GLU A 188 10.89 22.83 22.16
N ARG A 189 11.47 21.93 21.35
CA ARG A 189 11.92 20.62 21.82
C ARG A 189 13.08 20.75 22.82
N LYS A 190 14.02 21.66 22.57
CA LYS A 190 15.12 21.97 23.51
C LYS A 190 14.59 22.61 24.79
N ALA A 191 13.65 23.55 24.69
CA ALA A 191 13.02 24.17 25.85
C ALA A 191 12.25 23.14 26.70
N MET A 192 11.55 22.22 26.05
CA MET A 192 10.83 21.13 26.72
C MET A 192 11.79 20.17 27.43
N MET A 193 12.86 19.73 26.76
CA MET A 193 13.89 18.89 27.39
C MET A 193 14.56 19.59 28.58
N ALA A 194 14.88 20.88 28.46
CA ALA A 194 15.45 21.68 29.55
C ALA A 194 14.49 21.82 30.74
N HIS A 195 13.20 22.03 30.48
CA HIS A 195 12.18 22.09 31.52
C HIS A 195 12.02 20.73 32.25
N TYR A 196 11.98 19.62 31.50
CA TYR A 196 11.90 18.29 32.12
C TYR A 196 13.16 17.93 32.91
N PHE A 197 14.35 18.29 32.41
CA PHE A 197 15.61 18.09 33.12
C PHE A 197 15.65 18.89 34.42
N LYS A 198 15.30 20.19 34.37
CA LYS A 198 15.22 21.04 35.56
C LYS A 198 14.20 20.51 36.57
N LYS A 199 13.04 20.07 36.10
CA LYS A 199 12.00 19.48 36.97
C LYS A 199 12.45 18.15 37.59
N GLN A 200 13.21 17.33 36.87
CA GLN A 200 13.81 16.11 37.41
C GLN A 200 14.88 16.42 38.46
N GLU A 201 15.72 17.43 38.24
CA GLU A 201 16.69 17.88 39.25
C GLU A 201 15.98 18.44 40.49
N GLU A 202 14.92 19.24 40.32
CA GLU A 202 14.11 19.76 41.43
C GLU A 202 13.42 18.64 42.20
N LEU A 203 12.81 17.66 41.51
CA LEU A 203 12.18 16.50 42.16
C LEU A 203 13.20 15.59 42.85
N LYS A 204 14.38 15.42 42.25
CA LYS A 204 15.47 14.66 42.86
C LYS A 204 15.97 15.37 44.10
N LYS A 205 16.17 16.69 44.03
CA LYS A 205 16.57 17.50 45.17
C LYS A 205 15.52 17.47 46.28
N LEU A 206 14.23 17.54 45.94
CA LEU A 206 13.13 17.41 46.90
C LEU A 206 13.08 16.00 47.53
N ALA A 207 13.49 14.96 46.80
CA ALA A 207 13.56 13.59 47.31
C ALA A 207 14.83 13.34 48.17
N ASP A 208 15.91 14.08 47.89
CA ASP A 208 17.16 14.05 48.65
C ASP A 208 17.13 15.01 49.87
N GLU A 209 16.11 15.89 49.97
CA GLU A 209 15.83 16.69 51.17
C GLU A 209 15.26 15.75 52.26
N ASP A 210 16.11 15.32 53.19
CA ASP A 210 15.76 14.45 54.32
C ASP A 210 14.65 15.10 55.17
N GLU A 211 13.67 14.30 55.61
CA GLU A 211 12.52 14.72 56.47
C GLU A 211 12.93 15.48 57.74
N ASP A 212 14.20 15.38 58.14
CA ASP A 212 14.78 16.00 59.32
C ASP A 212 15.32 17.43 59.09
N ASP A 213 15.40 17.94 57.85
CA ASP A 213 15.84 19.33 57.59
C ASP A 213 14.91 20.38 58.25
N TYR A 214 13.64 20.04 58.46
CA TYR A 214 12.70 20.85 59.23
C TYR A 214 13.07 20.96 60.73
N LEU A 215 13.73 19.95 61.32
CA LEU A 215 14.15 19.95 62.74
C LEU A 215 15.26 20.97 63.04
N HIS A 216 16.05 21.35 62.03
CA HIS A 216 17.10 22.37 62.17
C HIS A 216 16.66 23.76 61.70
N SER A 217 15.40 23.91 61.26
CA SER A 217 14.86 25.20 60.84
C SER A 217 14.83 26.19 62.02
N SER A 218 15.08 27.47 61.72
CA SER A 218 14.99 28.56 62.71
C SER A 218 13.60 28.68 63.34
N TRP A 219 12.57 28.20 62.63
CA TRP A 219 11.19 28.12 63.10
C TRP A 219 10.98 27.02 64.15
N ALA A 220 11.66 25.89 64.02
CA ALA A 220 11.52 24.76 64.96
C ALA A 220 12.24 24.97 66.30
N ASN A 221 12.98 26.07 66.48
CA ASN A 221 13.70 26.36 67.73
C ASN A 221 12.73 26.91 68.80
N PRO A 222 12.38 26.14 69.85
CA PRO A 222 11.42 26.56 70.88
C PRO A 222 11.94 27.69 71.77
N SER A 223 13.22 28.04 71.67
CA SER A 223 13.84 29.15 72.39
C SER A 223 13.99 30.43 71.55
N ALA A 224 13.65 30.41 70.26
CA ALA A 224 13.86 31.52 69.34
C ALA A 224 13.18 32.82 69.81
N LEU A 225 11.90 32.76 70.18
CA LEU A 225 11.16 33.93 70.67
C LEU A 225 11.73 34.47 71.99
N LYS A 226 12.16 33.56 72.87
CA LYS A 226 12.77 33.90 74.16
C LYS A 226 14.12 34.59 73.99
N ASN A 227 14.94 34.12 73.04
CA ASN A 227 16.24 34.71 72.74
C ASN A 227 16.09 36.06 72.02
N GLN A 228 15.06 36.23 71.18
CA GLN A 228 14.72 37.49 70.53
C GLN A 228 14.25 38.55 71.54
N LEU A 229 13.39 38.18 72.50
CA LEU A 229 12.92 39.07 73.58
C LEU A 229 14.03 39.45 74.58
N ARG A 230 15.03 38.59 74.77
CA ARG A 230 16.16 38.82 75.68
C ARG A 230 17.37 39.46 75.00
N GLY A 231 17.32 39.68 73.68
CA GLY A 231 18.43 40.26 72.91
C GLY A 231 19.67 39.36 72.80
N THR A 232 19.55 38.06 73.09
CA THR A 232 20.68 37.11 73.15
C THR A 232 20.93 36.35 71.85
N ASN A 233 20.28 36.73 70.74
CA ASN A 233 20.40 36.06 69.44
C ASN A 233 21.83 35.97 68.86
N ASN A 234 22.76 36.83 69.32
CA ASN A 234 24.15 36.87 68.84
C ASN A 234 25.17 36.18 69.76
N LEU A 235 24.74 35.51 70.84
CA LEU A 235 25.64 34.78 71.73
C LEU A 235 25.72 33.32 71.33
N ARG A 236 26.86 32.87 70.80
CA ARG A 236 27.14 31.45 70.56
C ARG A 236 27.44 30.75 71.89
N PRO A 237 26.81 29.60 72.19
CA PRO A 237 27.24 28.80 73.32
C PRO A 237 28.58 28.12 72.98
N PHE A 238 29.43 27.96 73.99
CA PHE A 238 30.66 27.15 73.92
C PHE A 238 30.32 25.66 73.84
#